data_AF-A0A1H8FXF2-F1
#
_entry.id   AF-A0A1H8FXF2-F1
#
_cell.length_a   1.000
_cell.length_b   1.000
_cell.length_c   1.000
_cell.angle_alpha   90.00
_cell.angle_beta   90.00
_cell.angle_gamma   90.00
#
_symmetry.space_group_name_H-M   'P 1'
#
loop_
_entity.id
_entity.type
_entity.pdbx_description
1 polymer ?
#
loop_
_entity_poly.entity_id
_entity_poly.type
_entity_poly.pdbx_seq_one_letter_code
_entity_poly.pdbx_strand_id
1 'polypeptide(L)'
;MTTLLRIDASAQQQDRSLTRMLTTLFTTEFLQTNPDAKVITRDIGQDPVPAIDHRFIHAAFSPPEEREDWMTDRLALSDALIDEVVAADIIVMGAPMYNYGMPAALKGWIDHIARIGRTFSFDLARGDFPIEPILKDKQLVVLSSRGEFGFEPGGPRAHMNALDPAIAACAHYFGVDAANIHTVAIEYQEFKDARHDRSVIAAKEATRALAQQFGRSAKQTISHLTDQSRNKDKTMKNFPTHTMDSAPADAKPILQAALKGYGFVPNLYATMAEAPAILEGYTTLSAIFGKTDLSETERQIILMTNNRLNGCKYCMAAHTTLSQMSGVPEDVIMALRNDTPIADSKLEALRQFAIIVNESRGWPAEDQIGTFLKAGYTPQTILEVILGTALKTLSNYTNHVAETDLDPAFAANVWTSSTAQAAE
;
A
#
# COMPACT_ATOMS: atom_id res chain seq x y z
N MET A 1 17.56 10.65 4.15
CA MET A 1 16.21 10.65 3.56
C MET A 1 16.18 9.50 2.57
N THR A 2 15.32 8.51 2.76
CA THR A 2 15.28 7.33 1.89
C THR A 2 14.72 7.72 0.52
N THR A 3 15.35 7.25 -0.55
CA THR A 3 14.87 7.46 -1.93
C THR A 3 14.39 6.14 -2.51
N LEU A 4 13.13 6.12 -2.97
CA LEU A 4 12.52 5.02 -3.68
C LEU A 4 12.54 5.32 -5.18
N LEU A 5 13.11 4.43 -5.98
CA LEU A 5 12.96 4.43 -7.44
C LEU A 5 11.89 3.41 -7.84
N ARG A 6 10.76 3.89 -8.33
CA ARG A 6 9.70 3.08 -8.93
C ARG A 6 9.92 2.98 -10.44
N ILE A 7 10.02 1.76 -10.95
CA ILE A 7 10.14 1.46 -12.37
C ILE A 7 8.92 0.66 -12.82
N ASP A 8 8.17 1.18 -13.80
CA ASP A 8 7.05 0.46 -14.42
C ASP A 8 7.41 0.04 -15.84
N ALA A 9 7.53 -1.28 -16.09
CA ALA A 9 7.94 -1.83 -17.38
C ALA A 9 6.79 -2.40 -18.23
N SER A 10 5.56 -2.38 -17.71
CA SER A 10 4.41 -2.92 -18.43
C SER A 10 3.97 -1.99 -19.56
N ALA A 11 3.86 -2.51 -20.78
CA ALA A 11 3.30 -1.78 -21.92
C ALA A 11 1.79 -1.52 -21.76
N GLN A 12 1.11 -2.30 -20.91
CA GLN A 12 -0.31 -2.10 -20.59
C GLN A 12 -0.50 -0.85 -19.72
N GLN A 13 -1.65 -0.21 -19.86
CA GLN A 13 -2.07 0.95 -19.06
C GLN A 13 -2.43 0.57 -17.63
N GLN A 14 -2.58 1.57 -16.76
CA GLN A 14 -2.82 1.40 -15.32
C GLN A 14 -4.08 0.57 -15.00
N ASP A 15 -5.13 0.68 -15.82
CA ASP A 15 -6.41 -0.01 -15.66
C ASP A 15 -6.32 -1.52 -15.92
N ARG A 16 -5.29 -1.98 -16.63
CA ARG A 16 -5.12 -3.38 -17.04
C ARG A 16 -3.84 -4.04 -16.53
N SER A 17 -2.86 -3.26 -16.09
CA SER A 17 -1.56 -3.79 -15.70
C SER A 17 -1.54 -4.20 -14.22
N LEU A 18 -1.38 -5.51 -13.99
CA LEU A 18 -1.25 -6.06 -12.64
C LEU A 18 0.05 -5.62 -11.96
N THR A 19 1.16 -5.49 -12.70
CA THR A 19 2.42 -5.04 -12.11
C THR A 19 2.38 -3.56 -11.74
N ARG A 20 1.73 -2.70 -12.53
CA ARG A 20 1.50 -1.29 -12.16
C ARG A 20 0.58 -1.14 -10.94
N MET A 21 -0.38 -2.05 -10.79
CA MET A 21 -1.21 -2.10 -9.58
C MET A 21 -0.35 -2.44 -8.35
N LEU A 22 0.55 -3.42 -8.46
CA LEU A 22 1.45 -3.79 -7.36
C LEU A 22 2.48 -2.69 -7.05
N THR A 23 3.10 -2.05 -8.04
CA THR A 23 4.05 -0.94 -7.79
C THR A 23 3.38 0.28 -7.17
N THR A 24 2.15 0.61 -7.59
CA THR A 24 1.33 1.64 -6.93
C THR A 24 1.00 1.26 -5.49
N LEU A 25 0.62 0.01 -5.24
CA LEU A 25 0.34 -0.49 -3.90
C LEU A 25 1.58 -0.39 -3.01
N PHE A 26 2.72 -0.91 -3.46
CA PHE A 26 3.98 -0.85 -2.72
C PHE A 26 4.34 0.59 -2.38
N THR A 27 4.34 1.48 -3.36
CA THR A 27 4.74 2.89 -3.18
C THR A 27 3.84 3.58 -2.16
N THR A 28 2.53 3.32 -2.24
CA THR A 28 1.54 3.90 -1.32
C THR A 28 1.79 3.42 0.11
N GLU A 29 1.96 2.13 0.33
CA GLU A 29 2.20 1.53 1.66
C GLU A 29 3.56 1.93 2.23
N PHE A 30 4.58 2.03 1.37
CA PHE A 30 5.92 2.47 1.75
C PHE A 30 5.91 3.93 2.23
N LEU A 31 5.20 4.82 1.52
CA LEU A 31 5.08 6.23 1.91
C LEU A 31 4.26 6.43 3.19
N GLN A 32 3.31 5.54 3.51
CA GLN A 32 2.61 5.60 4.80
C GLN A 32 3.56 5.44 5.99
N THR A 33 4.66 4.68 5.82
CA THR A 33 5.65 4.44 6.88
C THR A 33 6.90 5.30 6.76
N ASN A 34 7.11 5.94 5.60
CA ASN A 34 8.22 6.87 5.29
C ASN A 34 7.67 8.11 4.56
N PRO A 35 6.93 9.00 5.24
CA PRO A 35 6.28 10.15 4.59
C PRO A 35 7.29 11.12 3.96
N ASP A 36 8.50 11.18 4.51
CA ASP A 36 9.59 12.01 4.00
C ASP A 36 10.43 11.29 2.95
N ALA A 37 10.04 10.11 2.45
CA ALA A 37 10.83 9.46 1.41
C ALA A 37 10.65 10.18 0.07
N LYS A 38 11.74 10.31 -0.68
CA LYS A 38 11.69 10.84 -2.05
C LYS A 38 11.28 9.69 -2.98
N VAL A 39 10.30 9.93 -3.86
CA VAL A 39 9.93 8.97 -4.91
C VAL A 39 10.36 9.49 -6.27
N ILE A 40 11.16 8.69 -6.96
CA ILE A 40 11.50 8.87 -8.38
C ILE A 40 10.68 7.84 -9.16
N THR A 41 9.94 8.28 -10.18
CA THR A 41 9.11 7.40 -11.00
C THR A 41 9.64 7.36 -12.43
N ARG A 42 9.89 6.15 -12.93
CA ARG A 42 10.41 5.88 -14.27
C ARG A 42 9.49 4.90 -15.00
N ASP A 43 8.68 5.42 -15.92
CA ASP A 43 7.73 4.63 -16.68
C ASP A 43 8.27 4.27 -18.07
N ILE A 44 9.07 3.20 -18.13
CA ILE A 44 9.64 2.70 -19.39
C ILE A 44 8.64 1.89 -20.22
N GLY A 45 7.50 1.52 -19.63
CA GLY A 45 6.43 0.83 -20.35
C GLY A 45 5.65 1.79 -21.27
N GLN A 46 5.45 3.04 -20.83
CA GLN A 46 4.81 4.09 -21.63
C GLN A 46 5.80 4.94 -22.42
N ASP A 47 6.97 5.23 -21.84
CA ASP A 47 8.04 5.99 -22.48
C ASP A 47 9.30 5.11 -22.60
N PRO A 48 9.31 4.16 -23.55
CA PRO A 48 10.40 3.20 -23.68
C PRO A 48 11.70 3.91 -24.06
N VAL A 49 12.79 3.55 -23.38
CA VAL A 49 14.12 4.04 -23.74
C VAL A 49 14.52 3.52 -25.12
N PRO A 50 15.24 4.32 -25.93
CA PRO A 50 15.70 3.88 -27.24
C PRO A 50 16.67 2.71 -27.09
N ALA A 51 16.64 1.75 -28.00
CA ALA A 51 17.63 0.69 -28.05
C ALA A 51 19.05 1.28 -28.16
N ILE A 52 20.03 0.63 -27.54
CA ILE A 52 21.42 1.01 -27.70
C ILE A 52 21.88 0.75 -29.14
N ASP A 53 22.74 1.62 -29.64
CA ASP A 53 23.26 1.58 -31.00
C ASP A 53 24.78 1.75 -31.01
N HIS A 54 25.41 1.68 -32.19
CA HIS A 54 26.85 1.83 -32.31
C HIS A 54 27.36 3.14 -31.69
N ARG A 55 26.64 4.26 -31.87
CA ARG A 55 27.03 5.56 -31.30
C ARG A 55 27.00 5.56 -29.79
N PHE A 56 25.99 4.92 -29.18
CA PHE A 56 25.96 4.72 -27.72
C PHE A 56 27.17 3.93 -27.23
N ILE A 57 27.45 2.78 -27.86
CA ILE A 57 28.56 1.91 -27.46
C ILE A 57 29.90 2.66 -27.58
N HIS A 58 30.12 3.35 -28.68
CA HIS A 58 31.34 4.16 -28.84
C HIS A 58 31.46 5.19 -27.72
N ALA A 59 30.43 6.01 -27.50
CA ALA A 59 30.43 7.04 -26.46
C ALA A 59 30.61 6.46 -25.04
N ALA A 60 29.91 5.37 -24.71
CA ALA A 60 29.91 4.77 -23.39
C ALA A 60 31.25 4.13 -23.01
N PHE A 61 32.01 3.65 -24.00
CA PHE A 61 33.32 3.03 -23.82
C PHE A 61 34.50 4.01 -24.01
N SER A 62 34.28 5.20 -24.56
CA SER A 62 35.29 6.26 -24.59
C SER A 62 35.56 6.82 -23.17
N PRO A 63 36.83 6.97 -22.77
CA PRO A 63 37.21 7.65 -21.52
C PRO A 63 36.61 9.06 -21.45
N PRO A 64 36.20 9.55 -20.27
CA PRO A 64 35.58 10.88 -20.14
C PRO A 64 36.37 12.03 -20.77
N GLU A 65 37.70 11.99 -20.67
CA GLU A 65 38.64 12.97 -21.22
C GLU A 65 38.76 12.93 -22.75
N GLU A 66 38.32 11.85 -23.40
CA GLU A 66 38.34 11.67 -24.86
C GLU A 66 36.95 11.87 -25.49
N ARG A 67 35.92 12.19 -24.70
CA ARG A 67 34.55 12.34 -25.21
C ARG A 67 34.36 13.67 -25.93
N GLU A 68 33.86 13.58 -27.15
CA GLU A 68 33.36 14.73 -27.91
C GLU A 68 31.95 15.15 -27.43
N ASP A 69 31.53 16.37 -27.75
CA ASP A 69 30.22 16.92 -27.33
C ASP A 69 29.03 16.01 -27.69
N TRP A 70 29.04 15.43 -28.90
CA TRP A 70 27.96 14.53 -29.33
C TRP A 70 27.89 13.25 -28.49
N MET A 71 29.01 12.80 -27.91
CA MET A 71 29.05 11.62 -27.05
C MET A 71 28.36 11.93 -25.73
N THR A 72 28.63 13.11 -25.17
CA THR A 72 27.94 13.61 -23.97
C THR A 72 26.44 13.72 -24.21
N ASP A 73 26.03 14.34 -25.31
CA ASP A 73 24.60 14.45 -25.68
C ASP A 73 23.95 13.07 -25.85
N ARG A 74 24.64 12.13 -26.50
CA ARG A 74 24.14 10.76 -26.71
C ARG A 74 23.96 10.00 -25.39
N LEU A 75 24.79 10.31 -24.40
CA LEU A 75 24.80 9.64 -23.10
C LEU A 75 23.91 10.33 -22.07
N ALA A 76 23.44 11.55 -22.31
CA ALA A 76 22.67 12.34 -21.35
C ALA A 76 21.44 11.60 -20.76
N LEU A 77 20.70 10.86 -21.60
CA LEU A 77 19.59 10.03 -21.10
C LEU A 77 20.11 8.92 -20.17
N SER A 78 21.15 8.20 -20.58
CA SER A 78 21.76 7.15 -19.77
C SER A 78 22.33 7.70 -18.46
N ASP A 79 22.94 8.88 -18.49
CA ASP A 79 23.42 9.58 -17.29
C ASP A 79 22.26 9.85 -16.32
N ALA A 80 21.15 10.40 -16.82
CA ALA A 80 19.96 10.64 -16.01
C ALA A 80 19.38 9.35 -15.41
N LEU A 81 19.26 8.28 -16.20
CA LEU A 81 18.77 6.98 -15.72
C LEU A 81 19.69 6.37 -14.66
N ILE A 82 21.01 6.50 -14.82
CA ILE A 82 21.98 6.06 -13.82
C ILE A 82 21.85 6.90 -12.55
N ASP A 83 21.70 8.21 -12.67
CA ASP A 83 21.58 9.11 -11.51
C ASP A 83 20.34 8.81 -10.67
N GLU A 84 19.24 8.36 -11.30
CA GLU A 84 18.06 7.82 -10.60
C GLU A 84 18.41 6.60 -9.74
N VAL A 85 19.19 5.65 -10.29
CA VAL A 85 19.64 4.42 -9.59
C VAL A 85 20.65 4.75 -8.48
N VAL A 86 21.59 5.66 -8.75
CA VAL A 86 22.57 6.15 -7.77
C VAL A 86 21.84 6.75 -6.58
N ALA A 87 20.84 7.60 -6.81
CA ALA A 87 20.08 8.27 -5.77
C ALA A 87 19.20 7.33 -4.94
N ALA A 88 18.75 6.20 -5.50
CA ALA A 88 17.78 5.30 -4.87
C ALA A 88 18.39 4.35 -3.85
N ASP A 89 17.79 4.22 -2.67
CA ASP A 89 18.14 3.17 -1.70
C ASP A 89 17.34 1.88 -1.96
N ILE A 90 16.12 2.04 -2.47
CA ILE A 90 15.19 0.96 -2.76
C ILE A 90 14.71 1.12 -4.21
N ILE A 91 14.73 0.02 -4.96
CA ILE A 91 14.22 -0.05 -6.32
C ILE A 91 13.00 -0.98 -6.31
N VAL A 92 11.85 -0.47 -6.73
CA VAL A 92 10.63 -1.25 -6.94
C VAL A 92 10.37 -1.34 -8.43
N MET A 93 10.42 -2.57 -8.95
CA MET A 93 10.38 -2.85 -10.38
C MET A 93 9.15 -3.68 -10.73
N GLY A 94 8.19 -3.05 -11.42
CA GLY A 94 7.02 -3.71 -11.97
C GLY A 94 7.32 -4.34 -13.32
N ALA A 95 7.53 -5.66 -13.36
CA ALA A 95 8.02 -6.38 -14.55
C ALA A 95 7.08 -7.53 -14.95
N PRO A 96 6.17 -7.35 -15.94
CA PRO A 96 5.39 -8.47 -16.46
C PRO A 96 6.27 -9.43 -17.26
N MET A 97 5.96 -10.72 -17.21
CA MET A 97 6.63 -11.73 -18.04
C MET A 97 6.01 -11.74 -19.43
N TYR A 98 6.82 -11.41 -20.45
CA TYR A 98 6.43 -11.52 -21.86
C TYR A 98 7.26 -12.59 -22.54
N ASN A 99 6.60 -13.59 -23.12
CA ASN A 99 7.26 -14.72 -23.78
C ASN A 99 8.39 -15.32 -22.91
N TYR A 100 8.07 -15.58 -21.63
CA TYR A 100 8.97 -16.19 -20.64
C TYR A 100 10.13 -15.33 -20.13
N GLY A 101 10.31 -14.11 -20.64
CA GLY A 101 11.39 -13.19 -20.26
C GLY A 101 10.93 -11.80 -19.86
N MET A 102 11.90 -10.90 -19.70
CA MET A 102 11.65 -9.49 -19.40
C MET A 102 11.13 -8.70 -20.61
N PRO A 103 10.34 -7.63 -20.39
CA PRO A 103 9.94 -6.73 -21.47
C PRO A 103 11.15 -6.11 -22.17
N ALA A 104 11.05 -5.88 -23.48
CA ALA A 104 12.13 -5.27 -24.26
C ALA A 104 12.53 -3.88 -23.72
N ALA A 105 11.57 -3.08 -23.27
CA ALA A 105 11.83 -1.78 -22.65
C ALA A 105 12.63 -1.89 -21.35
N LEU A 106 12.38 -2.92 -20.53
CA LEU A 106 13.16 -3.17 -19.32
C LEU A 106 14.59 -3.57 -19.65
N LYS A 107 14.78 -4.44 -20.64
CA LYS A 107 16.12 -4.79 -21.12
C LYS A 107 16.87 -3.57 -21.64
N GLY A 108 16.20 -2.74 -22.43
CA GLY A 108 16.75 -1.47 -22.90
C GLY A 108 17.17 -0.56 -21.75
N TRP A 109 16.34 -0.41 -20.71
CA TRP A 109 16.69 0.37 -19.53
C TRP A 109 17.93 -0.17 -18.81
N ILE A 110 18.03 -1.50 -18.62
CA ILE A 110 19.21 -2.16 -18.05
C ILE A 110 20.46 -1.86 -18.87
N ASP A 111 20.35 -1.93 -20.21
CA ASP A 111 21.47 -1.64 -21.12
C ASP A 111 21.96 -0.20 -21.02
N HIS A 112 21.07 0.76 -20.77
CA HIS A 112 21.45 2.15 -20.58
C HIS A 112 22.14 2.41 -19.24
N ILE A 113 21.81 1.68 -18.19
CA ILE A 113 22.40 1.91 -16.86
C ILE A 113 23.66 1.08 -16.61
N ALA A 114 23.88 -0.01 -17.33
CA ALA A 114 25.10 -0.81 -17.24
C ALA A 114 26.26 -0.10 -17.97
N ARG A 115 26.97 0.79 -17.26
CA ARG A 115 28.08 1.57 -17.81
C ARG A 115 29.34 1.53 -16.96
N ILE A 116 30.47 1.31 -17.64
CA ILE A 116 31.81 1.33 -17.07
C ILE A 116 32.08 2.71 -16.45
N GLY A 117 32.63 2.71 -15.24
CA GLY A 117 32.97 3.92 -14.49
C GLY A 117 31.77 4.62 -13.85
N ARG A 118 30.55 4.07 -13.98
CA ARG A 118 29.33 4.63 -13.37
C ARG A 118 28.62 3.65 -12.46
N THR A 119 28.25 2.47 -12.98
CA THR A 119 27.55 1.44 -12.19
C THR A 119 28.43 0.22 -11.92
N PHE A 120 29.46 0.01 -12.74
CA PHE A 120 30.50 -0.99 -12.51
C PHE A 120 31.86 -0.49 -13.00
N SER A 121 32.92 -1.09 -12.48
CA SER A 121 34.30 -0.92 -12.98
C SER A 121 34.76 -2.19 -13.70
N PHE A 122 35.71 -2.03 -14.61
CA PHE A 122 36.33 -3.12 -15.34
C PHE A 122 37.85 -3.04 -15.18
N ASP A 123 38.46 -4.06 -14.58
CA ASP A 123 39.90 -4.13 -14.38
C ASP A 123 40.42 -5.56 -14.59
N LEU A 124 41.27 -5.75 -15.60
CA LEU A 124 41.86 -7.05 -15.93
C LEU A 124 42.85 -7.54 -14.85
N ALA A 125 43.36 -6.65 -14.00
CA ALA A 125 44.24 -7.06 -12.89
C ALA A 125 43.52 -7.95 -11.85
N ARG A 126 42.18 -7.98 -11.86
CA ARG A 126 41.35 -8.84 -11.00
C ARG A 126 41.21 -10.29 -11.47
N GLY A 127 41.79 -10.66 -12.62
CA GLY A 127 41.72 -12.03 -13.16
C GLY A 127 40.40 -12.34 -13.89
N ASP A 128 39.87 -13.55 -13.70
CA ASP A 128 38.70 -14.06 -14.45
C ASP A 128 37.39 -13.30 -14.16
N PHE A 129 37.37 -12.45 -13.13
CA PHE A 129 36.22 -11.63 -12.73
C PHE A 129 36.57 -10.13 -12.77
N PRO A 130 36.75 -9.53 -13.97
CA PRO A 130 37.22 -8.15 -14.10
C PRO A 130 36.16 -7.10 -13.74
N ILE A 131 34.88 -7.48 -13.72
CA ILE A 131 33.74 -6.61 -13.45
C ILE A 131 33.49 -6.56 -11.94
N GLU A 132 33.46 -5.35 -11.38
CA GLU A 132 33.09 -5.12 -9.98
C GLU A 132 32.01 -4.02 -9.91
N PRO A 133 30.89 -4.23 -9.18
CA PRO A 133 29.89 -3.19 -9.01
C PRO A 133 30.45 -1.97 -8.26
N ILE A 134 30.04 -0.77 -8.69
CA ILE A 134 30.37 0.50 -8.01
C ILE A 134 29.31 0.82 -6.96
N LEU A 135 28.05 0.52 -7.28
CA LEU A 135 26.92 0.70 -6.38
C LEU A 135 26.81 -0.49 -5.44
N LYS A 136 26.28 -0.27 -4.23
CA LYS A 136 26.09 -1.28 -3.20
C LYS A 136 24.99 -0.89 -2.22
N ASP A 137 24.67 -1.81 -1.30
CA ASP A 137 23.79 -1.61 -0.15
C ASP A 137 22.34 -1.20 -0.50
N LYS A 138 21.88 -1.51 -1.72
CA LYS A 138 20.52 -1.21 -2.19
C LYS A 138 19.62 -2.44 -2.12
N GLN A 139 18.32 -2.20 -2.15
CA GLN A 139 17.27 -3.22 -2.10
C GLN A 139 16.49 -3.26 -3.41
N LEU A 140 16.15 -4.46 -3.90
CA LEU A 140 15.31 -4.64 -5.09
C LEU A 140 14.04 -5.41 -4.76
N VAL A 141 12.90 -4.85 -5.14
CA VAL A 141 11.59 -5.51 -5.08
C VAL A 141 11.07 -5.69 -6.49
N VAL A 142 11.02 -6.92 -6.97
CA VAL A 142 10.49 -7.30 -8.28
C VAL A 142 9.03 -7.70 -8.13
N LEU A 143 8.13 -6.92 -8.72
CA LEU A 143 6.68 -7.16 -8.71
C LEU A 143 6.26 -7.61 -10.11
N SER A 144 6.04 -8.90 -10.29
CA SER A 144 5.81 -9.51 -11.61
C SER A 144 4.40 -10.06 -11.80
N SER A 145 4.02 -10.25 -13.07
CA SER A 145 2.80 -10.97 -13.45
C SER A 145 3.07 -11.93 -14.60
N ARG A 146 2.43 -13.09 -14.58
CA ARG A 146 2.69 -14.23 -15.47
C ARG A 146 1.37 -14.83 -15.96
N GLY A 147 1.31 -15.15 -17.25
CA GLY A 147 0.15 -15.80 -17.86
C GLY A 147 -0.12 -17.19 -17.29
N GLU A 148 0.95 -17.95 -17.09
CA GLU A 148 0.92 -19.31 -16.55
C GLU A 148 1.35 -19.35 -15.07
N PHE A 149 1.85 -20.51 -14.60
CA PHE A 149 2.17 -20.76 -13.20
C PHE A 149 3.33 -21.75 -13.01
N GLY A 150 3.90 -21.73 -11.80
CA GLY A 150 4.91 -22.69 -11.36
C GLY A 150 6.31 -22.41 -11.89
N PHE A 151 6.67 -21.12 -11.98
CA PHE A 151 7.98 -20.65 -12.47
C PHE A 151 9.06 -20.57 -11.38
N GLU A 152 8.68 -20.72 -10.11
CA GLU A 152 9.64 -20.78 -9.00
C GLU A 152 10.53 -22.02 -9.07
N PRO A 153 11.72 -22.01 -8.43
CA PRO A 153 12.61 -23.16 -8.36
C PRO A 153 11.89 -24.44 -7.91
N GLY A 154 12.05 -25.53 -8.67
CA GLY A 154 11.36 -26.80 -8.41
C GLY A 154 9.92 -26.88 -8.93
N GLY A 155 9.36 -25.77 -9.43
CA GLY A 155 8.06 -25.75 -10.09
C GLY A 155 8.08 -26.38 -11.50
N PRO A 156 6.90 -26.75 -12.04
CA PRO A 156 6.78 -27.43 -13.35
C PRO A 156 7.30 -26.59 -14.52
N ARG A 157 7.38 -25.26 -14.38
CA ARG A 157 7.88 -24.32 -15.40
C ARG A 157 9.13 -23.57 -14.95
N ALA A 158 9.83 -24.03 -13.92
CA ALA A 158 11.06 -23.39 -13.45
C ALA A 158 12.08 -23.16 -14.57
N HIS A 159 12.22 -24.14 -15.47
CA HIS A 159 13.10 -24.09 -16.63
C HIS A 159 12.69 -23.06 -17.70
N MET A 160 11.46 -22.55 -17.64
CA MET A 160 10.93 -21.52 -18.54
C MET A 160 10.97 -20.14 -17.88
N ASN A 161 11.50 -20.00 -16.67
CA ASN A 161 11.62 -18.70 -16.02
C ASN A 161 12.89 -18.00 -16.49
N ALA A 162 12.80 -17.20 -17.55
CA ALA A 162 13.91 -16.33 -18.00
C ALA A 162 13.76 -14.89 -17.48
N LEU A 163 12.72 -14.58 -16.71
CA LEU A 163 12.51 -13.25 -16.14
C LEU A 163 13.38 -13.04 -14.90
N ASP A 164 13.12 -13.79 -13.84
CA ASP A 164 13.74 -13.52 -12.53
C ASP A 164 15.26 -13.78 -12.56
N PRO A 165 15.76 -14.88 -13.18
CA PRO A 165 17.21 -15.09 -13.27
C PRO A 165 17.92 -14.00 -14.06
N ALA A 166 17.28 -13.44 -15.09
CA ALA A 166 17.88 -12.38 -15.89
C ALA A 166 17.92 -11.04 -15.14
N ILE A 167 16.89 -10.71 -14.35
CA ILE A 167 16.93 -9.55 -13.45
C ILE A 167 18.02 -9.75 -12.38
N ALA A 168 18.08 -10.93 -11.76
CA ALA A 168 19.08 -11.25 -10.75
C ALA A 168 20.51 -11.17 -11.29
N ALA A 169 20.75 -11.67 -12.51
CA ALA A 169 22.06 -11.60 -13.16
C ALA A 169 22.52 -10.16 -13.49
N CYS A 170 21.61 -9.18 -13.49
CA CYS A 170 21.93 -7.76 -13.69
C CYS A 170 21.90 -6.94 -12.40
N ALA A 171 21.51 -7.52 -11.27
CA ALA A 171 21.23 -6.79 -10.03
C ALA A 171 22.44 -6.04 -9.46
N HIS A 172 23.65 -6.54 -9.71
CA HIS A 172 24.89 -5.89 -9.28
C HIS A 172 25.09 -4.51 -9.96
N TYR A 173 24.59 -4.31 -11.18
CA TYR A 173 24.61 -2.98 -11.82
C TYR A 173 23.71 -1.98 -11.11
N PHE A 174 22.74 -2.47 -10.33
CA PHE A 174 21.84 -1.65 -9.53
C PHE A 174 22.39 -1.43 -8.12
N GLY A 175 23.51 -2.06 -7.75
CA GLY A 175 24.06 -2.08 -6.40
C GLY A 175 23.31 -2.99 -5.43
N VAL A 176 22.67 -4.03 -5.95
CA VAL A 176 21.84 -4.95 -5.19
C VAL A 176 22.50 -6.34 -5.19
N ASP A 177 22.80 -6.84 -4.00
CA ASP A 177 23.25 -8.21 -3.81
C ASP A 177 22.11 -9.21 -3.99
N ALA A 178 22.43 -10.45 -4.39
CA ALA A 178 21.43 -11.50 -4.61
C ALA A 178 20.52 -11.75 -3.39
N ALA A 179 21.04 -11.57 -2.17
CA ALA A 179 20.28 -11.73 -0.93
C ALA A 179 19.26 -10.60 -0.67
N ASN A 180 19.41 -9.46 -1.36
CA ASN A 180 18.57 -8.26 -1.22
C ASN A 180 17.53 -8.13 -2.34
N ILE A 181 17.29 -9.22 -3.08
CA ILE A 181 16.27 -9.30 -4.12
C ILE A 181 15.04 -9.98 -3.54
N HIS A 182 13.90 -9.28 -3.60
CA HIS A 182 12.60 -9.77 -3.16
C HIS A 182 11.67 -9.86 -4.35
N THR A 183 11.14 -11.04 -4.64
CA THR A 183 10.23 -11.27 -5.77
C THR A 183 8.83 -11.58 -5.27
N VAL A 184 7.84 -10.91 -5.86
CA VAL A 184 6.42 -11.22 -5.73
C VAL A 184 5.85 -11.42 -7.13
N ALA A 185 5.11 -12.50 -7.35
CA ALA A 185 4.54 -12.82 -8.64
C ALA A 185 3.03 -13.04 -8.55
N ILE A 186 2.30 -12.49 -9.52
CA ILE A 186 0.96 -12.94 -9.87
C ILE A 186 1.06 -13.98 -10.98
N GLU A 187 0.42 -15.12 -10.79
CA GLU A 187 0.36 -16.22 -11.74
C GLU A 187 -1.08 -16.47 -12.21
N TYR A 188 -1.24 -17.41 -13.14
CA TYR A 188 -2.52 -17.84 -13.71
C TYR A 188 -3.30 -16.75 -14.46
N GLN A 189 -2.66 -15.65 -14.89
CA GLN A 189 -3.35 -14.51 -15.48
C GLN A 189 -4.19 -14.88 -16.72
N GLU A 190 -3.74 -15.82 -17.55
CA GLU A 190 -4.49 -16.25 -18.74
C GLU A 190 -5.61 -17.24 -18.43
N PHE A 191 -5.64 -17.82 -17.23
CA PHE A 191 -6.64 -18.80 -16.83
C PHE A 191 -7.96 -18.15 -16.42
N LYS A 192 -7.91 -16.91 -15.91
CA LYS A 192 -9.08 -16.09 -15.54
C LYS A 192 -10.07 -16.83 -14.64
N ASP A 193 -9.53 -17.63 -13.71
CA ASP A 193 -10.30 -18.40 -12.75
C ASP A 193 -9.85 -18.09 -11.31
N ALA A 194 -10.49 -18.72 -10.34
CA ALA A 194 -10.24 -18.49 -8.92
C ALA A 194 -8.77 -18.67 -8.48
N ARG A 195 -7.93 -19.39 -9.24
CA ARG A 195 -6.48 -19.47 -8.95
C ARG A 195 -5.79 -18.14 -9.21
N HIS A 196 -6.19 -17.46 -10.28
CA HIS A 196 -5.70 -16.12 -10.58
C HIS A 196 -6.09 -15.14 -9.48
N ASP A 197 -7.36 -15.14 -9.06
CA ASP A 197 -7.85 -14.25 -8.00
C ASP A 197 -7.07 -14.46 -6.69
N ARG A 198 -6.86 -15.73 -6.30
CA ARG A 198 -6.03 -16.07 -5.13
C ARG A 198 -4.59 -15.59 -5.29
N SER A 199 -4.00 -15.73 -6.48
CA SER A 199 -2.65 -15.26 -6.74
C SER A 199 -2.53 -13.74 -6.68
N VAL A 200 -3.54 -13.00 -7.18
CA VAL A 200 -3.61 -11.53 -7.05
C VAL A 200 -3.71 -11.11 -5.59
N ILE A 201 -4.56 -11.76 -4.80
CA ILE A 201 -4.73 -11.46 -3.37
C ILE A 201 -3.41 -11.71 -2.62
N ALA A 202 -2.80 -12.88 -2.78
CA ALA A 202 -1.53 -13.23 -2.13
C ALA A 202 -0.40 -12.27 -2.53
N ALA A 203 -0.31 -11.88 -3.81
CA ALA A 203 0.68 -10.92 -4.28
C ALA A 203 0.47 -9.53 -3.68
N LYS A 204 -0.78 -9.06 -3.54
CA LYS A 204 -1.08 -7.78 -2.88
C LYS A 204 -0.66 -7.82 -1.41
N GLU A 205 -0.97 -8.90 -0.69
CA GLU A 205 -0.58 -9.07 0.72
C GLU A 205 0.94 -9.08 0.89
N ALA A 206 1.65 -9.88 0.10
CA ALA A 206 3.12 -9.93 0.12
C ALA A 206 3.74 -8.56 -0.22
N THR A 207 3.16 -7.84 -1.18
CA THR A 207 3.60 -6.49 -1.57
C THR A 207 3.44 -5.50 -0.42
N ARG A 208 2.30 -5.51 0.29
CA ARG A 208 2.10 -4.68 1.50
C ARG A 208 3.11 -5.02 2.58
N ALA A 209 3.32 -6.31 2.84
CA ALA A 209 4.26 -6.77 3.86
C ALA A 209 5.68 -6.29 3.58
N LEU A 210 6.16 -6.42 2.33
CA LEU A 210 7.47 -5.91 1.92
C LEU A 210 7.56 -4.39 2.06
N ALA A 211 6.56 -3.64 1.58
CA ALA A 211 6.56 -2.17 1.70
C ALA A 211 6.67 -1.72 3.16
N GLN A 212 5.93 -2.36 4.06
CA GLN A 212 5.98 -2.09 5.50
C GLN A 212 7.31 -2.54 6.13
N GLN A 213 7.90 -3.66 5.70
CA GLN A 213 9.21 -4.12 6.16
C GLN A 213 10.28 -3.08 5.83
N PHE A 214 10.33 -2.60 4.58
CA PHE A 214 11.30 -1.60 4.17
C PHE A 214 11.12 -0.25 4.89
N GLY A 215 9.88 0.11 5.24
CA GLY A 215 9.65 1.29 6.07
C GLY A 215 10.00 1.14 7.55
N ARG A 216 10.08 -0.08 8.06
CA ARG A 216 10.57 -0.34 9.43
C ARG A 216 12.10 -0.43 9.48
N SER A 217 12.74 -1.02 8.47
CA SER A 217 14.20 -1.13 8.39
C SER A 217 14.90 0.22 8.27
N ALA A 218 14.30 1.20 7.58
CA ALA A 218 14.80 2.58 7.53
C ALA A 218 14.82 3.27 8.92
N LYS A 219 13.93 2.86 9.85
CA LYS A 219 13.93 3.34 11.24
C LYS A 219 15.00 2.64 12.11
N GLN A 220 15.40 1.41 11.78
CA GLN A 220 16.41 0.66 12.54
C GLN A 220 17.85 1.14 12.28
N THR A 221 18.20 1.57 11.07
CA THR A 221 19.55 2.10 10.78
C THR A 221 19.85 3.42 11.50
N ILE A 222 18.81 4.20 11.86
CA ILE A 222 18.94 5.44 12.64
C ILE A 222 19.14 5.13 14.15
N SER A 223 18.76 3.93 14.61
CA SER A 223 18.84 3.50 16.01
C SER A 223 20.27 3.19 16.49
N HIS A 224 21.25 3.01 15.60
CA HIS A 224 22.63 2.68 15.98
C HIS A 224 23.56 3.90 16.10
N LEU A 225 23.11 5.09 15.69
CA LEU A 225 23.89 6.34 15.80
C LEU A 225 23.50 7.23 16.99
N THR A 226 22.52 6.82 17.80
CA THR A 226 21.94 7.68 18.86
C THR A 226 21.93 7.08 20.26
N ASP A 227 22.79 6.08 20.55
CA ASP A 227 22.97 5.54 21.91
C ASP A 227 23.77 6.47 22.86
N GLN A 228 23.96 7.73 22.46
CA GLN A 228 24.46 8.81 23.32
C GLN A 228 23.51 10.00 23.33
N SER A 229 22.24 9.78 23.69
CA SER A 229 21.57 10.70 24.62
C SER A 229 20.18 10.19 24.93
N ARG A 230 20.03 9.68 26.16
CA ARG A 230 18.74 9.70 26.84
C ARG A 230 18.27 11.16 26.91
N ASN A 231 17.21 11.51 26.21
CA ASN A 231 16.07 12.13 26.87
C ASN A 231 14.81 12.01 26.02
N LYS A 232 13.71 11.76 26.73
CA LYS A 232 12.34 11.76 26.23
C LYS A 232 12.11 12.96 25.31
N ASP A 233 11.66 12.73 24.08
CA ASP A 233 10.75 13.70 23.49
C ASP A 233 9.70 13.06 22.59
N LYS A 234 8.46 13.50 22.83
CA LYS A 234 7.26 13.16 22.08
C LYS A 234 7.38 13.84 20.71
N THR A 235 7.64 13.11 19.63
CA THR A 235 7.65 13.72 18.30
C THR A 235 6.23 13.82 17.73
N MET A 236 5.61 14.95 18.08
CA MET A 236 4.62 15.78 17.39
C MET A 236 3.41 15.12 16.69
N LYS A 237 2.28 15.11 17.41
CA LYS A 237 0.95 15.17 16.82
C LYS A 237 0.80 16.49 16.06
N ASN A 238 0.90 16.45 14.73
CA ASN A 238 0.71 17.66 13.90
C ASN A 238 -0.78 18.00 13.66
N PHE A 239 -1.72 17.22 14.19
CA PHE A 239 -3.15 17.54 14.13
C PHE A 239 -3.64 18.11 15.47
N PRO A 240 -4.22 19.33 15.48
CA PRO A 240 -4.81 19.88 16.68
C PRO A 240 -6.08 19.11 17.06
N THR A 241 -6.20 18.77 18.34
CA THR A 241 -7.48 18.35 18.93
C THR A 241 -8.11 19.59 19.55
N HIS A 242 -9.12 20.16 18.89
CA HIS A 242 -9.68 21.44 19.30
C HIS A 242 -10.55 21.35 20.57
N THR A 243 -10.50 22.42 21.35
CA THR A 243 -11.48 22.69 22.42
C THR A 243 -12.56 23.64 21.88
N MET A 244 -13.60 23.92 22.67
CA MET A 244 -14.59 24.95 22.32
C MET A 244 -13.97 26.34 22.12
N ASP A 245 -12.84 26.63 22.76
CA ASP A 245 -12.15 27.90 22.62
C ASP A 245 -11.33 27.94 21.32
N SER A 246 -10.57 26.88 21.05
CA SER A 246 -9.64 26.81 19.93
C SER A 246 -10.24 26.36 18.59
N ALA A 247 -11.47 25.83 18.56
CA ALA A 247 -12.11 25.38 17.33
C ALA A 247 -12.44 26.57 16.40
N PRO A 248 -12.34 26.40 15.06
CA PRO A 248 -12.87 27.36 14.10
C PRO A 248 -14.36 27.65 14.34
N ALA A 249 -14.80 28.88 14.06
CA ALA A 249 -16.15 29.34 14.37
C ALA A 249 -17.24 28.41 13.80
N ASP A 250 -17.05 27.93 12.57
CA ASP A 250 -18.02 27.08 11.86
C ASP A 250 -18.13 25.68 12.46
N ALA A 251 -17.09 25.20 13.16
CA ALA A 251 -17.13 23.91 13.85
C ALA A 251 -17.84 23.98 15.23
N LYS A 252 -17.83 25.15 15.89
CA LYS A 252 -18.33 25.31 17.26
C LYS A 252 -19.79 24.85 17.46
N PRO A 253 -20.76 25.16 16.58
CA PRO A 253 -22.13 24.68 16.74
C PRO A 253 -22.21 23.14 16.74
N ILE A 254 -21.41 22.47 15.91
CA ILE A 254 -21.39 21.02 15.80
C ILE A 254 -20.77 20.40 17.06
N LEU A 255 -19.65 20.96 17.55
CA LEU A 255 -19.02 20.52 18.81
C LEU A 255 -19.94 20.72 20.01
N GLN A 256 -20.67 21.85 20.08
CA GLN A 256 -21.65 22.11 21.13
C GLN A 256 -22.81 21.11 21.10
N ALA A 257 -23.29 20.74 19.91
CA ALA A 257 -24.32 19.71 19.76
C ALA A 257 -23.79 18.34 20.24
N ALA A 258 -22.55 17.98 19.92
CA ALA A 258 -21.91 16.76 20.40
C ALA A 258 -21.78 16.75 21.93
N LEU A 259 -21.32 17.84 22.54
CA LEU A 259 -21.24 17.98 23.99
C LEU A 259 -22.61 17.78 24.67
N LYS A 260 -23.68 18.34 24.10
CA LYS A 260 -25.04 18.18 24.62
C LYS A 260 -25.56 16.74 24.46
N GLY A 261 -25.24 16.09 23.34
CA GLY A 261 -25.72 14.75 23.00
C GLY A 261 -25.00 13.63 23.75
N TYR A 262 -23.67 13.72 23.90
CA TYR A 262 -22.82 12.69 24.49
C TYR A 262 -22.33 13.01 25.91
N GLY A 263 -22.48 14.26 26.37
CA GLY A 263 -21.90 14.74 27.63
C GLY A 263 -20.41 15.11 27.53
N PHE A 264 -19.78 14.87 26.39
CA PHE A 264 -18.41 15.28 26.06
C PHE A 264 -18.28 15.49 24.55
N VAL A 265 -17.19 16.12 24.11
CA VAL A 265 -16.83 16.20 22.69
C VAL A 265 -15.89 15.05 22.37
N PRO A 266 -16.27 14.08 21.51
CA PRO A 266 -15.37 13.02 21.11
C PRO A 266 -14.11 13.59 20.46
N ASN A 267 -12.95 13.04 20.78
CA ASN A 267 -11.68 13.51 20.22
C ASN A 267 -11.66 13.48 18.69
N LEU A 268 -12.36 12.53 18.04
CA LEU A 268 -12.55 12.53 16.59
C LEU A 268 -13.22 13.83 16.08
N TYR A 269 -14.23 14.33 16.78
CA TYR A 269 -14.96 15.54 16.36
C TYR A 269 -14.09 16.77 16.60
N ALA A 270 -13.41 16.81 17.75
CA ALA A 270 -12.44 17.84 18.08
C ALA A 270 -11.29 17.89 17.06
N THR A 271 -10.85 16.75 16.52
CA THR A 271 -9.83 16.68 15.47
C THR A 271 -10.39 17.10 14.10
N MET A 272 -11.58 16.61 13.71
CA MET A 272 -12.23 17.01 12.46
C MET A 272 -12.56 18.51 12.41
N ALA A 273 -12.68 19.18 13.57
CA ALA A 273 -12.94 20.60 13.66
C ALA A 273 -11.87 21.48 12.99
N GLU A 274 -10.64 20.98 12.80
CA GLU A 274 -9.59 21.67 12.03
C GLU A 274 -10.05 21.96 10.60
N ALA A 275 -10.90 21.09 10.03
CA ALA A 275 -11.55 21.30 8.75
C ALA A 275 -13.09 21.20 8.91
N PRO A 276 -13.80 22.30 9.21
CA PRO A 276 -15.24 22.28 9.51
C PRO A 276 -16.10 21.52 8.49
N ALA A 277 -15.73 21.55 7.21
CA ALA A 277 -16.44 20.84 6.15
C ALA A 277 -16.46 19.31 6.32
N ILE A 278 -15.36 18.68 6.81
CA ILE A 278 -15.39 17.23 7.06
C ILE A 278 -16.18 16.91 8.33
N LEU A 279 -16.13 17.77 9.35
CA LEU A 279 -16.93 17.61 10.56
C LEU A 279 -18.44 17.69 10.25
N GLU A 280 -18.85 18.69 9.46
CA GLU A 280 -20.23 18.82 8.99
C GLU A 280 -20.64 17.64 8.11
N GLY A 281 -19.79 17.27 7.13
CA GLY A 281 -20.05 16.15 6.24
C GLY A 281 -20.21 14.84 7.00
N TYR A 282 -19.32 14.54 7.95
CA TYR A 282 -19.37 13.33 8.76
C TYR A 282 -20.63 13.29 9.64
N THR A 283 -20.92 14.37 10.37
CA THR A 283 -22.06 14.40 11.30
C THR A 283 -23.40 14.37 10.57
N THR A 284 -23.49 15.06 9.43
CA THR A 284 -24.66 15.03 8.55
C THR A 284 -24.87 13.65 7.95
N LEU A 285 -23.82 13.02 7.42
CA LEU A 285 -23.90 11.69 6.83
C LEU A 285 -24.28 10.64 7.90
N SER A 286 -23.77 10.77 9.12
CA SER A 286 -24.17 9.93 10.25
C SER A 286 -25.66 10.08 10.58
N ALA A 287 -26.19 11.30 10.57
CA ALA A 287 -27.61 11.55 10.80
C ALA A 287 -28.48 11.00 9.66
N ILE A 288 -28.01 11.07 8.41
CA ILE A 288 -28.68 10.47 7.25
C ILE A 288 -28.67 8.94 7.35
N PHE A 289 -27.53 8.34 7.70
CA PHE A 289 -27.42 6.89 7.87
C PHE A 289 -28.33 6.35 8.98
N GLY A 290 -28.56 7.14 10.05
CA GLY A 290 -29.53 6.82 11.10
C GLY A 290 -31.00 6.81 10.65
N LYS A 291 -31.31 7.32 9.44
CA LYS A 291 -32.67 7.33 8.85
C LYS A 291 -32.91 6.16 7.88
N THR A 292 -31.93 5.29 7.68
CA THR A 292 -32.06 4.07 6.86
C THR A 292 -33.06 3.10 7.48
N ASP A 293 -33.59 2.18 6.68
CA ASP A 293 -34.54 1.15 7.15
C ASP A 293 -33.86 0.01 7.94
N LEU A 294 -32.53 0.09 8.10
CA LEU A 294 -31.74 -0.82 8.90
C LEU A 294 -32.08 -0.69 10.39
N SER A 295 -32.06 -1.81 11.11
CA SER A 295 -32.04 -1.79 12.57
C SER A 295 -30.72 -1.21 13.10
N GLU A 296 -30.69 -0.86 14.39
CA GLU A 296 -29.44 -0.41 15.02
C GLU A 296 -28.35 -1.48 14.97
N THR A 297 -28.70 -2.75 15.21
CA THR A 297 -27.80 -3.89 15.07
C THR A 297 -27.21 -3.97 13.65
N GLU A 298 -28.04 -3.86 12.62
CA GLU A 298 -27.58 -3.91 11.22
C GLU A 298 -26.68 -2.73 10.85
N ARG A 299 -27.01 -1.52 11.32
CA ARG A 299 -26.12 -0.37 11.18
C ARG A 299 -24.76 -0.65 11.83
N GLN A 300 -24.73 -1.10 13.09
CA GLN A 300 -23.46 -1.38 13.77
C GLN A 300 -22.68 -2.54 13.13
N ILE A 301 -23.35 -3.55 12.55
CA ILE A 301 -22.68 -4.58 11.75
C ILE A 301 -21.90 -3.94 10.60
N ILE A 302 -22.52 -3.05 9.82
CA ILE A 302 -21.82 -2.37 8.72
C ILE A 302 -20.67 -1.51 9.26
N LEU A 303 -20.91 -0.71 10.30
CA LEU A 303 -19.93 0.24 10.81
C LEU A 303 -18.73 -0.47 11.47
N MET A 304 -18.97 -1.43 12.36
CA MET A 304 -17.90 -2.17 13.05
C MET A 304 -17.14 -3.11 12.12
N THR A 305 -17.78 -3.71 11.12
CA THR A 305 -17.08 -4.50 10.10
C THR A 305 -16.09 -3.62 9.33
N ASN A 306 -16.52 -2.44 8.88
CA ASN A 306 -15.64 -1.49 8.22
C ASN A 306 -14.51 -0.98 9.14
N ASN A 307 -14.82 -0.67 10.41
CA ASN A 307 -13.81 -0.25 11.38
C ASN A 307 -12.72 -1.31 11.57
N ARG A 308 -13.11 -2.59 11.66
CA ARG A 308 -12.18 -3.73 11.79
C ARG A 308 -11.32 -3.89 10.55
N LEU A 309 -11.93 -3.93 9.37
CA LEU A 309 -11.22 -4.11 8.09
C LEU A 309 -10.28 -2.95 7.78
N ASN A 310 -10.66 -1.73 8.17
CA ASN A 310 -9.80 -0.55 8.05
C ASN A 310 -8.73 -0.47 9.17
N GLY A 311 -8.80 -1.31 10.22
CA GLY A 311 -7.83 -1.31 11.32
C GLY A 311 -7.98 -0.16 12.32
N CYS A 312 -9.13 0.49 12.38
CA CYS A 312 -9.32 1.70 13.19
C CYS A 312 -9.62 1.39 14.66
N LYS A 313 -8.59 1.44 15.51
CA LYS A 313 -8.69 1.19 16.96
C LYS A 313 -9.66 2.13 17.68
N TYR A 314 -9.59 3.43 17.37
CA TYR A 314 -10.50 4.43 17.96
C TYR A 314 -11.95 4.10 17.63
N CYS A 315 -12.26 3.89 16.35
CA CYS A 315 -13.64 3.64 15.93
C CYS A 315 -14.15 2.29 16.44
N MET A 316 -13.30 1.26 16.52
CA MET A 316 -13.69 -0.02 17.12
C MET A 316 -14.09 0.13 18.60
N ALA A 317 -13.28 0.83 19.40
CA ALA A 317 -13.58 1.06 20.82
C ALA A 317 -14.84 1.94 21.01
N ALA A 318 -14.95 3.03 20.25
CA ALA A 318 -16.10 3.92 20.30
C ALA A 318 -17.39 3.19 19.88
N HIS A 319 -17.40 2.50 18.74
CA HIS A 319 -18.59 1.79 18.28
C HIS A 319 -18.94 0.56 19.11
N THR A 320 -17.98 -0.08 19.78
CA THR A 320 -18.29 -1.12 20.78
C THR A 320 -19.08 -0.51 21.95
N THR A 321 -18.60 0.61 22.50
CA THR A 321 -19.28 1.31 23.60
C THR A 321 -20.68 1.76 23.19
N LEU A 322 -20.81 2.37 22.02
CA LEU A 322 -22.11 2.80 21.48
C LEU A 322 -23.05 1.62 21.22
N SER A 323 -22.54 0.50 20.70
CA SER A 323 -23.35 -0.70 20.46
C SER A 323 -23.89 -1.29 21.76
N GLN A 324 -23.06 -1.36 22.82
CA GLN A 324 -23.49 -1.79 24.15
C GLN A 324 -24.58 -0.87 24.72
N MET A 325 -24.40 0.45 24.60
CA MET A 325 -25.40 1.44 25.06
C MET A 325 -26.73 1.35 24.30
N SER A 326 -26.67 1.04 23.00
CA SER A 326 -27.84 0.95 22.13
C SER A 326 -28.50 -0.44 22.12
N GLY A 327 -28.02 -1.39 22.91
CA GLY A 327 -28.62 -2.71 23.05
C GLY A 327 -28.36 -3.68 21.90
N VAL A 328 -27.26 -3.49 21.16
CA VAL A 328 -26.80 -4.51 20.19
C VAL A 328 -26.40 -5.77 20.98
N PRO A 329 -26.82 -6.98 20.55
CA PRO A 329 -26.48 -8.22 21.25
C PRO A 329 -24.96 -8.41 21.41
N GLU A 330 -24.53 -8.82 22.61
CA GLU A 330 -23.11 -8.94 22.95
C GLU A 330 -22.39 -9.99 22.08
N ASP A 331 -23.07 -11.07 21.70
CA ASP A 331 -22.53 -12.08 20.79
C ASP A 331 -22.25 -11.51 19.39
N VAL A 332 -23.11 -10.62 18.88
CA VAL A 332 -22.89 -9.89 17.63
C VAL A 332 -21.71 -8.94 17.76
N ILE A 333 -21.63 -8.16 18.86
CA ILE A 333 -20.51 -7.25 19.13
C ILE A 333 -19.18 -8.02 19.14
N MET A 334 -19.14 -9.14 19.86
CA MET A 334 -17.94 -9.97 19.97
C MET A 334 -17.58 -10.63 18.65
N ALA A 335 -18.56 -11.08 17.86
CA ALA A 335 -18.32 -11.60 16.52
C ALA A 335 -17.68 -10.55 15.60
N LEU A 336 -18.20 -9.31 15.63
CA LEU A 336 -17.64 -8.19 14.87
C LEU A 336 -16.24 -7.79 15.34
N ARG A 337 -15.97 -7.83 16.65
CA ARG A 337 -14.65 -7.50 17.21
C ARG A 337 -13.58 -8.56 16.91
N ASN A 338 -13.97 -9.83 16.88
CA ASN A 338 -13.06 -10.97 16.78
C ASN A 338 -12.97 -11.57 15.36
N ASP A 339 -13.72 -11.03 14.41
CA ASP A 339 -13.87 -11.60 13.06
C ASP A 339 -14.37 -13.04 13.05
N THR A 340 -15.41 -13.31 13.82
CA THR A 340 -16.10 -14.61 13.76
C THR A 340 -17.47 -14.44 13.10
N PRO A 341 -18.05 -15.52 12.53
CA PRO A 341 -19.40 -15.47 12.00
C PRO A 341 -20.43 -15.07 13.07
N ILE A 342 -21.45 -14.32 12.66
CA ILE A 342 -22.65 -14.05 13.46
C ILE A 342 -23.59 -15.26 13.37
N ALA A 343 -24.20 -15.67 14.49
CA ALA A 343 -25.05 -16.85 14.54
C ALA A 343 -26.34 -16.70 13.71
N ASP A 344 -26.92 -15.50 13.68
CA ASP A 344 -28.05 -15.17 12.80
C ASP A 344 -27.56 -15.10 11.34
N SER A 345 -28.10 -15.98 10.49
CA SER A 345 -27.66 -16.12 9.10
C SER A 345 -27.99 -14.90 8.24
N LYS A 346 -29.04 -14.14 8.57
CA LYS A 346 -29.36 -12.90 7.87
C LYS A 346 -28.35 -11.83 8.25
N LEU A 347 -28.08 -11.64 9.55
CA LEU A 347 -27.08 -10.68 10.01
C LEU A 347 -25.66 -11.03 9.53
N GLU A 348 -25.32 -12.32 9.46
CA GLU A 348 -24.04 -12.75 8.88
C GLU A 348 -23.96 -12.43 7.38
N ALA A 349 -25.05 -12.59 6.61
CA ALA A 349 -25.07 -12.18 5.22
C ALA A 349 -24.80 -10.67 5.05
N LEU A 350 -25.30 -9.83 5.98
CA LEU A 350 -24.98 -8.40 6.02
C LEU A 350 -23.52 -8.13 6.35
N ARG A 351 -22.95 -8.83 7.34
CA ARG A 351 -21.53 -8.74 7.68
C ARG A 351 -20.66 -9.10 6.47
N GLN A 352 -20.95 -10.23 5.82
CA GLN A 352 -20.24 -10.69 4.63
C GLN A 352 -20.37 -9.71 3.47
N PHE A 353 -21.56 -9.17 3.21
CA PHE A 353 -21.72 -8.19 2.15
C PHE A 353 -20.98 -6.87 2.45
N ALA A 354 -20.93 -6.43 3.71
CA ALA A 354 -20.11 -5.29 4.11
C ALA A 354 -18.60 -5.56 3.93
N ILE A 355 -18.12 -6.78 4.22
CA ILE A 355 -16.75 -7.20 3.91
C ILE A 355 -16.48 -7.10 2.41
N ILE A 356 -17.35 -7.69 1.59
CA ILE A 356 -17.22 -7.68 0.14
C ILE A 356 -17.16 -6.25 -0.38
N VAL A 357 -18.09 -5.37 0.02
CA VAL A 357 -18.10 -3.96 -0.43
C VAL A 357 -16.80 -3.24 -0.04
N ASN A 358 -16.29 -3.43 1.17
CA ASN A 358 -15.06 -2.80 1.62
C ASN A 358 -13.83 -3.32 0.87
N GLU A 359 -13.63 -4.64 0.81
CA GLU A 359 -12.42 -5.27 0.27
C GLU A 359 -12.36 -5.19 -1.26
N SER A 360 -13.49 -5.38 -1.93
CA SER A 360 -13.58 -5.23 -3.39
C SER A 360 -13.57 -3.77 -3.84
N ARG A 361 -13.67 -2.81 -2.92
CA ARG A 361 -13.86 -1.38 -3.23
C ARG A 361 -15.14 -1.11 -4.03
N GLY A 362 -16.24 -1.78 -3.66
CA GLY A 362 -17.54 -1.60 -4.28
C GLY A 362 -17.76 -2.38 -5.58
N TRP A 363 -16.99 -3.44 -5.82
CA TRP A 363 -17.11 -4.32 -6.99
C TRP A 363 -17.54 -5.75 -6.58
N PRO A 364 -18.74 -5.93 -5.97
CA PRO A 364 -19.24 -7.26 -5.69
C PRO A 364 -19.56 -8.01 -7.00
N ALA A 365 -19.28 -9.31 -7.02
CA ALA A 365 -19.70 -10.19 -8.12
C ALA A 365 -21.23 -10.39 -8.11
N GLU A 366 -21.81 -10.76 -9.26
CA GLU A 366 -23.26 -10.90 -9.42
C GLU A 366 -23.86 -11.97 -8.50
N ASP A 367 -23.14 -13.07 -8.28
CA ASP A 367 -23.52 -14.16 -7.37
C ASP A 367 -23.47 -13.73 -5.89
N GLN A 368 -22.56 -12.83 -5.53
CA GLN A 368 -22.48 -12.22 -4.19
C GLN A 368 -23.67 -11.29 -3.93
N ILE A 369 -24.04 -10.46 -4.90
CA ILE A 369 -25.27 -9.66 -4.85
C ILE A 369 -26.48 -10.58 -4.71
N GLY A 370 -26.55 -11.63 -5.55
CA GLY A 370 -27.63 -12.62 -5.51
C GLY A 370 -27.75 -13.33 -4.16
N THR A 371 -26.62 -13.68 -3.54
CA THR A 371 -26.58 -14.30 -2.20
C THR A 371 -27.13 -13.36 -1.13
N PHE A 372 -26.74 -12.08 -1.18
CA PHE A 372 -27.22 -11.08 -0.23
C PHE A 372 -28.73 -10.83 -0.33
N LEU A 373 -29.26 -10.74 -1.56
CA LEU A 373 -30.70 -10.60 -1.80
C LEU A 373 -31.49 -11.85 -1.36
N LYS A 374 -30.95 -13.06 -1.59
CA LYS A 374 -31.55 -14.32 -1.12
C LYS A 374 -31.61 -14.43 0.40
N ALA A 375 -30.72 -13.76 1.13
CA ALA A 375 -30.78 -13.67 2.59
C ALA A 375 -31.92 -12.77 3.10
N GLY A 376 -32.68 -12.14 2.21
CA GLY A 376 -33.84 -11.31 2.54
C GLY A 376 -33.52 -9.82 2.67
N TYR A 377 -32.38 -9.38 2.13
CA TYR A 377 -32.08 -7.96 1.94
C TYR A 377 -32.52 -7.45 0.58
N THR A 378 -32.52 -6.13 0.41
CA THR A 378 -33.04 -5.48 -0.79
C THR A 378 -31.94 -4.70 -1.52
N PRO A 379 -32.18 -4.28 -2.77
CA PRO A 379 -31.28 -3.35 -3.45
C PRO A 379 -31.09 -2.03 -2.69
N GLN A 380 -32.09 -1.58 -1.92
CA GLN A 380 -31.93 -0.43 -1.03
C GLN A 380 -30.87 -0.70 0.04
N THR A 381 -30.92 -1.87 0.69
CA THR A 381 -29.92 -2.26 1.69
C THR A 381 -28.50 -2.26 1.12
N ILE A 382 -28.31 -2.65 -0.15
CA ILE A 382 -27.00 -2.58 -0.82
C ILE A 382 -26.46 -1.14 -0.83
N LEU A 383 -27.30 -0.17 -1.22
CA LEU A 383 -26.93 1.24 -1.24
C LEU A 383 -26.67 1.78 0.17
N GLU A 384 -27.43 1.31 1.17
CA GLU A 384 -27.23 1.67 2.57
C GLU A 384 -25.91 1.10 3.14
N VAL A 385 -25.48 -0.09 2.71
CA VAL A 385 -24.15 -0.64 3.04
C VAL A 385 -23.03 0.24 2.47
N ILE A 386 -23.19 0.73 1.23
CA ILE A 386 -22.24 1.69 0.62
C ILE A 386 -22.22 2.99 1.42
N LEU A 387 -23.39 3.52 1.82
CA LEU A 387 -23.51 4.71 2.65
C LEU A 387 -22.77 4.57 4.00
N GLY A 388 -22.98 3.45 4.70
CA GLY A 388 -22.28 3.15 5.95
C GLY A 388 -20.76 2.98 5.76
N THR A 389 -20.34 2.38 4.65
CA THR A 389 -18.93 2.23 4.27
C THR A 389 -18.26 3.58 4.01
N ALA A 390 -18.93 4.48 3.28
CA ALA A 390 -18.47 5.85 3.05
C ALA A 390 -18.35 6.64 4.38
N LEU A 391 -19.36 6.54 5.25
CA LEU A 391 -19.34 7.15 6.57
C LEU A 391 -18.14 6.68 7.41
N LYS A 392 -17.85 5.38 7.41
CA LYS A 392 -16.71 4.85 8.16
C LYS A 392 -15.38 5.23 7.53
N THR A 393 -15.30 5.33 6.20
CA THR A 393 -14.09 5.80 5.51
C THR A 393 -13.67 7.18 6.03
N LEU A 394 -14.62 8.13 6.15
CA LEU A 394 -14.35 9.45 6.73
C LEU A 394 -13.75 9.33 8.15
N SER A 395 -14.44 8.66 9.08
CA SER A 395 -13.96 8.58 10.48
C SER A 395 -12.70 7.75 10.66
N ASN A 396 -12.57 6.62 9.96
CA ASN A 396 -11.44 5.71 10.11
C ASN A 396 -10.17 6.38 9.59
N TYR A 397 -10.23 6.97 8.40
CA TYR A 397 -9.05 7.57 7.79
C TYR A 397 -8.65 8.84 8.54
N THR A 398 -9.59 9.66 9.03
CA THR A 398 -9.24 10.76 9.93
C THR A 398 -8.51 10.27 11.17
N ASN A 399 -8.99 9.21 11.83
CA ASN A 399 -8.32 8.69 13.02
C ASN A 399 -6.93 8.10 12.75
N HIS A 400 -6.72 7.50 11.56
CA HIS A 400 -5.39 7.01 11.18
C HIS A 400 -4.42 8.17 10.95
N VAL A 401 -4.84 9.18 10.18
CA VAL A 401 -3.99 10.31 9.81
C VAL A 401 -3.70 11.21 11.00
N ALA A 402 -4.67 11.40 11.89
CA ALA A 402 -4.53 12.30 13.04
C ALA A 402 -4.04 11.61 14.33
N GLU A 403 -3.92 10.28 14.34
CA GLU A 403 -3.58 9.49 15.53
C GLU A 403 -4.42 9.91 16.76
N THR A 404 -5.74 10.02 16.55
CA THR A 404 -6.68 10.53 17.54
C THR A 404 -6.58 9.74 18.85
N ASP A 405 -6.38 10.44 19.97
CA ASP A 405 -6.38 9.80 21.29
C ASP A 405 -7.75 9.22 21.60
N LEU A 406 -7.76 8.03 22.18
CA LEU A 406 -9.00 7.42 22.65
C LEU A 406 -9.56 8.23 23.83
N ASP A 407 -10.83 8.61 23.74
CA ASP A 407 -11.52 9.26 24.84
C ASP A 407 -11.60 8.33 26.07
N PRO A 408 -11.48 8.85 27.30
CA PRO A 408 -11.64 8.05 28.52
C PRO A 408 -12.98 7.28 28.56
N ALA A 409 -14.04 7.83 27.96
CA ALA A 409 -15.35 7.20 27.87
C ALA A 409 -15.35 5.87 27.10
N PHE A 410 -14.38 5.65 26.21
CA PHE A 410 -14.26 4.43 25.40
C PHE A 410 -13.18 3.48 25.90
N ALA A 411 -12.46 3.83 26.97
CA ALA A 411 -11.28 3.10 27.45
C ALA A 411 -11.59 1.65 27.88
N ALA A 412 -12.81 1.36 28.35
CA ALA A 412 -13.21 0.00 28.70
C ALA A 412 -13.25 -0.96 27.50
N ASN A 413 -13.35 -0.42 26.28
CA ASN A 413 -13.55 -1.17 25.05
C ASN A 413 -12.37 -1.10 24.09
N VAL A 414 -11.16 -0.78 24.61
CA VAL A 414 -9.90 -0.81 23.84
C VAL A 414 -9.85 -2.08 22.99
N TRP A 415 -9.43 -1.90 21.75
CA TRP A 415 -9.40 -2.96 20.77
C TRP A 415 -8.03 -3.03 20.11
N THR A 416 -7.56 -4.26 19.93
CA THR A 416 -6.34 -4.61 19.21
C THR A 416 -6.73 -5.57 18.10
N SER A 417 -6.22 -5.37 16.89
CA SER A 417 -6.42 -6.34 15.81
C SER A 417 -5.72 -7.65 16.16
N SER A 418 -6.39 -8.78 15.89
CA SER A 418 -5.89 -10.14 16.17
C SER A 418 -4.59 -10.50 15.45
N THR A 419 -4.14 -9.71 14.48
CA THR A 419 -2.78 -9.79 13.91
C THR A 419 -1.66 -9.49 14.92
N ALA A 420 -1.97 -8.92 16.09
CA ALA A 420 -1.01 -8.67 17.16
C ALA A 420 -0.92 -9.79 18.21
N GLN A 421 -1.86 -10.74 18.23
CA GLN A 421 -1.95 -11.77 19.29
C GLN A 421 -1.29 -13.11 18.93
N ALA A 422 -0.77 -13.23 17.71
CA ALA A 422 0.04 -14.38 17.27
C ALA A 422 1.56 -14.13 17.42
N ALA A 423 1.95 -13.05 18.11
CA ALA A 423 3.34 -12.60 18.27
C ALA A 423 3.77 -12.45 19.75
N GLU A 424 3.12 -13.17 20.67
CA GLU A 424 3.61 -13.38 22.05
C GLU A 424 4.02 -14.84 22.29
#